data_AF-A0AAN6Q145-F1
#
_entry.id   AF-A0AAN6Q145-F1
#
_cell.length_a   1.000
_cell.length_b   1.000
_cell.length_c   1.000
_cell.angle_alpha   90.00
_cell.angle_beta   90.00
_cell.angle_gamma   90.00
#
_symmetry.space_group_name_H-M   'P 1'
#
loop_
_entity.id
_entity.type
_entity.pdbx_description
1 polymer ?
#
loop_
_entity_poly.entity_id
_entity_poly.type
_entity_poly.pdbx_seq_one_letter_code
_entity_poly.pdbx_strand_id
1 'polypeptide(L)'
;MTPKMAARRPRIFRKLLSRSTLLKIVLLFLVWSVVEAHISYYHIARAERETKARTSVTKPRRVFIASLHWNNEEVLRSDWNKGVVDLATVLGPENVFVSVYESGSWDNSTGALRELDGELEKMGVGKKIVLDEETHKDLIAKPPKQDEGWIDVPAYGRKMPRRIPYLSKLRNLSLQPLRELAMNGTMFDHVLFLGDVVFTVPDILALLDTNNGQYAAACSLDFSKPPYFYDTFALRDSHGHEHASLTWPYFRASRSRKAMVHARPVPVSSCWNGIVAMPASTFTGIRGLQFRGLPDSLAASHLEASECCLVHADNPGSRTRGVFVNPAVRVGYTRAAYDAVHAAASAAEEAGGSWLTLGDVFFGMWRTGLRAGLPRRGWRKRR
;
A
#
# COMPACT_ATOMS: atom_id res chain seq x y z
N MET A 1 -42.27 9.13 64.64
CA MET A 1 -42.27 7.79 63.98
C MET A 1 -42.14 8.00 62.48
N THR A 2 -40.96 7.77 61.91
CA THR A 2 -40.72 7.81 60.46
C THR A 2 -40.43 6.38 59.98
N PRO A 3 -41.15 5.84 58.97
CA PRO A 3 -40.88 4.49 58.50
C PRO A 3 -39.64 4.49 57.61
N LYS A 4 -38.66 3.65 57.95
CA LYS A 4 -37.50 3.38 57.09
C LYS A 4 -37.99 2.59 55.87
N MET A 5 -38.08 3.23 54.71
CA MET A 5 -38.19 2.54 53.43
C MET A 5 -36.92 1.74 53.16
N ALA A 6 -36.98 0.42 53.35
CA ALA A 6 -35.95 -0.49 52.92
C ALA A 6 -35.98 -0.59 51.37
N ALA A 7 -35.04 0.08 50.71
CA ALA A 7 -34.83 -0.07 49.28
C ALA A 7 -34.42 -1.52 48.96
N ARG A 8 -35.38 -2.34 48.52
CA ARG A 8 -35.11 -3.67 47.93
C ARG A 8 -34.32 -3.47 46.64
N ARG A 9 -32.99 -3.55 46.71
CA ARG A 9 -32.15 -3.71 45.51
C ARG A 9 -32.58 -4.99 44.77
N PRO A 10 -32.86 -4.93 43.45
CA PRO A 10 -33.43 -6.07 42.73
C PRO A 10 -32.48 -7.27 42.73
N ARG A 11 -32.97 -8.42 43.19
CA ARG A 11 -32.26 -9.73 43.27
C ARG A 11 -31.64 -10.19 41.95
N ILE A 12 -32.08 -9.63 40.82
CA ILE A 12 -31.61 -9.92 39.47
C ILE A 12 -30.13 -9.53 39.30
N PHE A 13 -29.68 -8.41 39.90
CA PHE A 13 -28.29 -7.96 39.80
C PHE A 13 -27.29 -8.88 40.53
N ARG A 14 -27.71 -9.61 41.58
CA ARG A 14 -26.83 -10.56 42.29
C ARG A 14 -26.60 -11.87 41.52
N LYS A 15 -27.52 -12.29 40.64
CA LYS A 15 -27.38 -13.51 39.82
C LYS A 15 -26.50 -13.29 38.58
N LEU A 16 -26.51 -12.08 38.00
CA LEU A 16 -25.63 -11.69 36.89
C LEU A 16 -24.15 -11.58 37.30
N LEU A 17 -23.87 -11.37 38.59
CA LEU A 17 -22.52 -11.30 39.18
C LEU A 17 -22.08 -12.61 39.85
N SER A 18 -22.80 -13.72 39.65
CA SER A 18 -22.34 -15.02 40.17
C SER A 18 -21.08 -15.46 39.42
N ARG A 19 -20.07 -15.97 40.15
CA ARG A 19 -18.82 -16.47 39.54
C ARG A 19 -19.08 -17.49 38.43
N SER A 20 -20.13 -18.32 38.57
CA SER A 20 -20.54 -19.30 37.56
C SER A 20 -21.07 -18.65 36.28
N THR A 21 -21.91 -17.61 36.39
CA THR A 21 -22.43 -16.86 35.23
C THR A 21 -21.29 -16.18 34.48
N LEU A 22 -20.36 -15.55 35.20
CA LEU A 22 -19.19 -14.89 34.61
C LEU A 22 -18.29 -15.90 33.88
N LEU A 23 -18.01 -17.06 34.48
CA LEU A 23 -17.23 -18.14 33.85
C LEU A 23 -17.88 -18.63 32.54
N LYS A 24 -19.21 -18.80 32.52
CA LYS A 24 -19.93 -19.19 31.29
C LYS A 24 -19.83 -18.13 30.20
N ILE A 25 -19.96 -16.85 30.54
CA ILE A 25 -19.81 -15.74 29.58
C ILE A 25 -18.38 -15.70 29.02
N VAL A 26 -17.37 -15.84 29.87
CA VAL A 26 -15.96 -15.89 29.45
C VAL A 26 -15.71 -17.09 28.54
N LEU A 27 -16.24 -18.26 28.89
CA LEU A 27 -16.11 -19.47 28.06
C LEU A 27 -16.78 -19.28 26.69
N LEU A 28 -18.01 -18.77 26.66
CA LEU A 28 -18.72 -18.47 25.40
C LEU A 28 -17.94 -17.45 24.55
N PHE A 29 -17.37 -16.43 25.17
CA PHE A 29 -16.52 -15.45 24.48
C PHE A 29 -15.25 -16.08 23.91
N LEU A 30 -14.59 -16.96 24.66
CA LEU A 30 -13.40 -17.67 24.18
C LEU A 30 -13.74 -18.61 23.02
N VAL A 31 -14.83 -19.39 23.14
CA VAL A 31 -15.32 -20.26 22.06
C VAL A 31 -15.64 -19.43 20.81
N TRP A 32 -16.35 -18.32 20.96
CA TRP A 32 -16.64 -17.40 19.85
C TRP A 32 -15.36 -16.86 19.21
N SER A 33 -14.39 -16.43 20.02
CA SER A 33 -13.11 -15.89 19.54
C SER A 33 -12.31 -16.93 18.75
N VAL A 34 -12.33 -18.19 19.18
CA VAL A 34 -11.70 -19.30 18.47
C VAL A 34 -12.41 -19.56 17.14
N VAL A 35 -13.75 -19.59 17.12
CA VAL A 35 -14.53 -19.76 15.88
C VAL A 35 -14.26 -18.63 14.89
N GLU A 36 -14.27 -17.38 15.36
CA GLU A 36 -14.00 -16.21 14.52
C GLU A 36 -12.57 -16.23 13.94
N ALA A 37 -11.59 -16.68 14.72
CA ALA A 37 -10.21 -16.86 14.25
C ALA A 37 -10.11 -17.93 13.15
N HIS A 38 -10.81 -19.06 13.29
CA HIS A 38 -10.82 -20.11 12.26
C HIS A 38 -11.49 -19.64 10.96
N ILE A 39 -12.62 -18.93 11.07
CA ILE A 39 -13.31 -18.34 9.90
C ILE A 39 -12.38 -17.35 9.18
N SER A 40 -11.72 -16.48 9.95
CA SER A 40 -10.78 -15.49 9.42
C SER A 40 -9.58 -16.16 8.73
N TYR A 41 -8.98 -17.16 9.38
CA TYR A 41 -7.90 -17.97 8.81
C TYR A 41 -8.31 -18.62 7.49
N TYR A 42 -9.50 -19.24 7.43
CA TYR A 42 -10.03 -19.85 6.22
C TYR A 42 -10.21 -18.82 5.09
N HIS A 43 -10.74 -17.63 5.40
CA HIS A 43 -10.88 -16.57 4.41
C HIS A 43 -9.54 -16.10 3.85
N ILE A 44 -8.52 -15.94 4.71
CA ILE A 44 -7.16 -15.56 4.28
C ILE A 44 -6.57 -16.64 3.37
N ALA A 45 -6.56 -17.89 3.82
CA ALA A 45 -6.00 -19.00 3.04
C ALA A 45 -6.73 -19.18 1.69
N ARG A 46 -8.05 -18.98 1.67
CA ARG A 46 -8.83 -19.02 0.43
C ARG A 46 -8.45 -17.88 -0.52
N ALA A 47 -8.36 -16.65 -0.03
CA ALA A 47 -7.98 -15.50 -0.84
C ALA A 47 -6.59 -15.67 -1.46
N GLU A 48 -5.63 -16.24 -0.72
CA GLU A 48 -4.30 -16.54 -1.24
C GLU A 48 -4.31 -17.57 -2.37
N ARG A 49 -5.07 -18.66 -2.20
CA ARG A 49 -5.24 -19.67 -3.27
C ARG A 49 -5.86 -19.06 -4.52
N GLU A 50 -6.90 -18.24 -4.35
CA GLU A 50 -7.56 -17.54 -5.46
C GLU A 50 -6.60 -16.56 -6.17
N THR A 51 -5.72 -15.86 -5.44
CA THR A 51 -4.68 -15.02 -6.04
C THR A 51 -3.65 -15.86 -6.79
N LYS A 52 -3.05 -16.89 -6.17
CA LYS A 52 -2.05 -17.74 -6.83
C LYS A 52 -2.57 -18.40 -8.11
N ALA A 53 -3.84 -18.79 -8.14
CA ALA A 53 -4.47 -19.40 -9.31
C ALA A 53 -4.69 -18.42 -10.49
N ARG A 54 -4.53 -17.10 -10.27
CA ARG A 54 -4.69 -16.08 -11.32
C ARG A 54 -3.41 -15.94 -12.14
N THR A 55 -3.25 -16.80 -13.12
CA THR A 55 -2.11 -16.77 -14.05
C THR A 55 -2.44 -16.10 -15.39
N SER A 56 -3.72 -15.83 -15.66
CA SER A 56 -4.17 -15.27 -16.93
C SER A 56 -5.13 -14.10 -16.76
N VAL A 57 -5.17 -13.27 -17.80
CA VAL A 57 -6.04 -12.11 -17.92
C VAL A 57 -7.46 -12.59 -18.21
N THR A 58 -8.41 -12.23 -17.34
CA THR A 58 -9.83 -12.58 -17.54
C THR A 58 -10.55 -11.59 -18.47
N LYS A 59 -10.01 -10.37 -18.60
CA LYS A 59 -10.56 -9.28 -19.42
C LYS A 59 -9.42 -8.48 -20.04
N PRO A 60 -9.39 -8.26 -21.37
CA PRO A 60 -8.39 -7.40 -22.00
C PRO A 60 -8.33 -6.03 -21.32
N ARG A 61 -7.14 -5.60 -20.94
CA ARG A 61 -6.89 -4.35 -20.21
C ARG A 61 -5.58 -3.75 -20.67
N ARG A 62 -5.61 -2.45 -20.98
CA ARG A 62 -4.40 -1.68 -21.29
C ARG A 62 -3.84 -1.04 -20.02
N VAL A 63 -2.58 -1.31 -19.72
CA VAL A 63 -1.92 -0.88 -18.49
C VAL A 63 -0.74 0.03 -18.82
N PHE A 64 -0.76 1.24 -18.26
CA PHE A 64 0.39 2.13 -18.23
C PHE A 64 1.15 1.93 -16.92
N ILE A 65 2.39 1.46 -16.99
CA ILE A 65 3.26 1.24 -15.83
C ILE A 65 4.07 2.52 -15.60
N ALA A 66 4.06 3.02 -14.36
CA ALA A 66 4.80 4.21 -13.96
C ALA A 66 5.67 3.92 -12.73
N SER A 67 6.98 4.14 -12.82
CA SER A 67 7.92 3.78 -11.75
C SER A 67 8.98 4.83 -11.53
N LEU A 68 9.43 4.96 -10.28
CA LEU A 68 10.56 5.80 -9.89
C LEU A 68 11.61 4.93 -9.22
N HIS A 69 12.87 5.08 -9.63
CA HIS A 69 14.00 4.33 -9.05
C HIS A 69 15.15 5.24 -8.64
N TRP A 70 15.79 4.86 -7.53
CA TRP A 70 17.00 5.49 -7.01
C TRP A 70 17.76 4.50 -6.13
N ASN A 71 18.95 4.09 -6.56
CA ASN A 71 19.80 3.09 -5.91
C ASN A 71 19.09 1.75 -5.68
N ASN A 72 18.52 1.20 -6.75
CA ASN A 72 17.73 -0.03 -6.75
C ASN A 72 18.37 -1.14 -7.59
N GLU A 73 19.69 -1.13 -7.86
CA GLU A 73 20.32 -2.08 -8.79
C GLU A 73 20.00 -3.54 -8.44
N GLU A 74 20.13 -3.91 -7.16
CA GLU A 74 19.92 -5.28 -6.70
C GLU A 74 18.51 -5.78 -7.07
N VAL A 75 17.47 -5.08 -6.63
CA VAL A 75 16.07 -5.48 -6.87
C VAL A 75 15.68 -5.39 -8.35
N LEU A 76 16.23 -4.42 -9.09
CA LEU A 76 16.02 -4.29 -10.53
C LEU A 76 16.50 -5.53 -11.28
N ARG A 77 17.72 -5.99 -10.95
CA ARG A 77 18.35 -7.14 -11.61
C ARG A 77 17.79 -8.47 -11.15
N SER A 78 17.51 -8.62 -9.86
CA SER A 78 17.08 -9.91 -9.30
C SER A 78 15.62 -10.23 -9.62
N ASP A 79 14.74 -9.23 -9.59
CA ASP A 79 13.30 -9.49 -9.52
C ASP A 79 12.44 -8.53 -10.36
N TRP A 80 12.66 -7.22 -10.24
CA TRP A 80 11.73 -6.21 -10.72
C TRP A 80 11.67 -6.16 -12.25
N ASN A 81 12.81 -6.13 -12.94
CA ASN A 81 12.85 -6.10 -14.41
C ASN A 81 12.15 -7.34 -14.99
N LYS A 82 12.45 -8.52 -14.43
CA LYS A 82 11.79 -9.77 -14.81
C LYS A 82 10.28 -9.71 -14.57
N GLY A 83 9.84 -9.17 -13.43
CA GLY A 83 8.43 -9.00 -13.11
C GLY A 83 7.68 -8.12 -14.13
N VAL A 84 8.33 -7.05 -14.61
CA VAL A 84 7.77 -6.18 -15.66
C VAL A 84 7.69 -6.91 -17.01
N VAL A 85 8.75 -7.64 -17.39
CA VAL A 85 8.78 -8.44 -18.63
C VAL A 85 7.71 -9.55 -18.61
N ASP A 86 7.59 -10.28 -17.51
CA ASP A 86 6.59 -11.33 -17.33
C ASP A 86 5.17 -10.76 -17.40
N LEU A 87 4.95 -9.60 -16.76
CA LEU A 87 3.66 -8.92 -16.82
C LEU A 87 3.31 -8.45 -18.23
N ALA A 88 4.27 -7.85 -18.95
CA ALA A 88 4.06 -7.44 -20.34
C ALA A 88 3.78 -8.63 -21.26
N THR A 89 4.43 -9.76 -21.01
CA THR A 89 4.19 -11.01 -21.74
C THR A 89 2.76 -11.51 -21.53
N VAL A 90 2.26 -11.50 -20.29
CA VAL A 90 0.90 -11.99 -19.95
C VAL A 90 -0.20 -11.03 -20.40
N LEU A 91 0.04 -9.71 -20.33
CA LEU A 91 -0.93 -8.71 -20.77
C LEU A 91 -0.97 -8.52 -22.30
N GLY A 92 0.11 -8.89 -23.00
CA GLY A 92 0.31 -8.57 -24.41
C GLY A 92 1.12 -7.26 -24.57
N PRO A 93 2.22 -7.26 -25.34
CA PRO A 93 3.08 -6.08 -25.51
C PRO A 93 2.34 -4.80 -25.98
N GLU A 94 1.31 -4.96 -26.81
CA GLU A 94 0.47 -3.87 -27.33
C GLU A 94 -0.46 -3.24 -26.29
N ASN A 95 -0.70 -3.95 -25.18
CA ASN A 95 -1.54 -3.53 -24.08
C ASN A 95 -0.75 -2.87 -22.95
N VAL A 96 0.58 -2.80 -23.06
CA VAL A 96 1.44 -2.26 -21.99
C VAL A 96 2.26 -1.09 -22.49
N PHE A 97 2.38 -0.06 -21.65
CA PHE A 97 3.38 0.98 -21.81
C PHE A 97 4.18 1.13 -20.53
N VAL A 98 5.51 1.15 -20.60
CA VAL A 98 6.41 1.23 -19.44
C VAL A 98 7.09 2.60 -19.37
N SER A 99 6.77 3.40 -18.35
CA SER A 99 7.47 4.65 -18.06
C SER A 99 8.23 4.57 -16.74
N VAL A 100 9.54 4.72 -16.83
CA VAL A 100 10.44 4.70 -15.68
C VAL A 100 11.22 6.00 -15.63
N TYR A 101 11.34 6.57 -14.45
CA TYR A 101 12.23 7.69 -14.18
C TYR A 101 13.25 7.28 -13.11
N GLU A 102 14.52 7.28 -13.48
CA GLU A 102 15.65 7.04 -12.57
C GLU A 102 16.22 8.40 -12.15
N SER A 103 16.25 8.65 -10.84
CA SER A 103 16.55 9.98 -10.28
C SER A 103 17.97 10.10 -9.72
N GLY A 104 18.98 9.74 -10.52
CA GLY A 104 20.39 10.02 -10.23
C GLY A 104 21.00 9.04 -9.22
N SER A 105 20.94 7.76 -9.52
CA SER A 105 21.57 6.68 -8.76
C SER A 105 23.09 6.76 -8.79
N TRP A 106 23.73 6.25 -7.74
CA TRP A 106 25.19 6.07 -7.68
C TRP A 106 25.62 4.60 -7.72
N ASP A 107 24.67 3.67 -7.65
CA ASP A 107 24.89 2.28 -8.04
C ASP A 107 24.65 2.12 -9.55
N ASN A 108 24.66 0.89 -10.07
CA ASN A 108 24.43 0.64 -11.48
C ASN A 108 22.94 0.33 -11.80
N SER A 109 22.02 1.01 -11.10
CA SER A 109 20.58 1.04 -11.45
C SER A 109 20.35 1.48 -12.90
N THR A 110 21.13 2.47 -13.37
CA THR A 110 21.04 2.92 -14.76
C THR A 110 21.41 1.82 -15.74
N GLY A 111 22.40 0.97 -15.43
CA GLY A 111 22.73 -0.21 -16.23
C GLY A 111 21.61 -1.25 -16.23
N ALA A 112 21.04 -1.53 -15.06
CA ALA A 112 19.92 -2.47 -14.93
C ALA A 112 18.69 -2.00 -15.74
N LEU A 113 18.40 -0.70 -15.75
CA LEU A 113 17.30 -0.15 -16.54
C LEU A 113 17.58 -0.12 -18.05
N ARG A 114 18.83 0.01 -18.48
CA ARG A 114 19.21 -0.16 -19.90
C ARG A 114 19.00 -1.60 -20.39
N GLU A 115 19.22 -2.59 -19.53
CA GLU A 115 18.92 -3.98 -19.87
C GLU A 115 17.41 -4.20 -20.04
N LEU A 116 16.60 -3.65 -19.13
CA LEU A 116 15.14 -3.66 -19.29
C LEU A 116 14.70 -2.95 -20.59
N ASP A 117 15.29 -1.80 -20.90
CA ASP A 117 15.02 -1.05 -22.13
C ASP A 117 15.18 -1.93 -23.37
N GLY A 118 16.30 -2.66 -23.45
CA GLY A 118 16.60 -3.60 -24.53
C GLY A 118 15.64 -4.79 -24.61
N GLU A 119 15.24 -5.37 -23.48
CA GLU A 119 14.27 -6.47 -23.45
C GLU A 119 12.88 -5.99 -23.90
N LEU A 120 12.42 -4.85 -23.40
CA LEU A 120 11.15 -4.25 -23.82
C LEU A 120 11.14 -3.86 -25.31
N GLU A 121 12.28 -3.44 -25.87
CA GLU A 121 12.43 -3.16 -27.32
C GLU A 121 12.21 -4.42 -28.15
N LYS A 122 12.89 -5.51 -27.79
CA LYS A 122 12.77 -6.79 -28.50
C LYS A 122 11.33 -7.32 -28.48
N MET A 123 10.59 -7.05 -27.40
CA MET A 123 9.19 -7.43 -27.25
C MET A 123 8.21 -6.51 -27.99
N GLY A 124 8.63 -5.33 -28.45
CA GLY A 124 7.75 -4.32 -29.03
C GLY A 124 6.85 -3.61 -28.01
N VAL A 125 7.25 -3.57 -26.73
CA VAL A 125 6.51 -2.86 -25.68
C VAL A 125 6.79 -1.36 -25.77
N GLY A 126 5.74 -0.54 -25.77
CA GLY A 126 5.90 0.91 -25.72
C GLY A 126 6.59 1.34 -24.42
N LYS A 127 7.59 2.23 -24.50
CA LYS A 127 8.34 2.62 -23.31
C LYS A 127 8.88 4.05 -23.34
N LYS A 128 9.16 4.58 -22.15
CA LYS A 128 9.97 5.78 -21.92
C LYS A 128 10.76 5.62 -20.62
N ILE A 129 12.04 5.27 -20.73
CA ILE A 129 12.95 5.14 -19.60
C ILE A 129 13.88 6.35 -19.58
N VAL A 130 13.76 7.19 -18.56
CA VAL A 130 14.58 8.39 -18.36
C VAL A 130 15.62 8.09 -17.29
N LEU A 131 16.89 8.35 -17.61
CA LEU A 131 18.03 8.18 -16.70
C LEU A 131 18.67 9.55 -16.48
N ASP A 132 18.62 10.07 -15.25
CA ASP A 132 19.26 11.36 -14.94
C ASP A 132 20.79 11.23 -15.03
N GLU A 133 21.44 12.16 -15.73
CA GLU A 133 22.92 12.21 -15.83
C GLU A 133 23.57 12.69 -14.53
N GLU A 134 22.86 13.54 -13.77
CA GLU A 134 23.32 14.11 -12.51
C GLU A 134 22.88 13.20 -11.36
N THR A 135 23.82 12.74 -10.53
CA THR A 135 23.45 11.94 -9.37
C THR A 135 22.75 12.82 -8.33
N HIS A 136 21.93 12.21 -7.46
CA HIS A 136 21.35 12.93 -6.33
C HIS A 136 22.42 13.56 -5.42
N LYS A 137 23.63 12.96 -5.36
CA LYS A 137 24.78 13.53 -4.64
C LYS A 137 25.27 14.82 -5.28
N ASP A 138 25.32 14.87 -6.61
CA ASP A 138 25.72 16.05 -7.36
C ASP A 138 24.69 17.17 -7.21
N LEU A 139 23.39 16.81 -7.26
CA LEU A 139 22.27 17.74 -7.06
C LEU A 139 22.37 18.49 -5.72
N ILE A 140 22.67 17.79 -4.62
CA ILE A 140 22.78 18.39 -3.28
C ILE A 140 24.16 18.98 -2.99
N ALA A 141 25.14 18.80 -3.89
CA ALA A 141 26.46 19.43 -3.79
C ALA A 141 26.45 20.85 -4.35
N LYS A 142 25.53 21.15 -5.27
CA LYS A 142 25.38 22.48 -5.88
C LYS A 142 24.35 23.31 -5.10
N PRO A 143 24.56 24.64 -4.97
CA PRO A 143 23.52 25.50 -4.42
C PRO A 143 22.27 25.47 -5.31
N PRO A 144 21.07 25.61 -4.72
CA PRO A 144 19.85 25.56 -5.50
C PRO A 144 19.77 26.74 -6.47
N LYS A 145 19.25 26.49 -7.69
CA LYS A 145 18.99 27.56 -8.67
C LYS A 145 17.89 28.53 -8.21
N GLN A 146 16.96 28.05 -7.38
CA GLN A 146 15.87 28.81 -6.77
C GLN A 146 15.62 28.28 -5.36
N ASP A 147 15.23 29.14 -4.42
CA ASP A 147 15.01 28.75 -3.02
C ASP A 147 13.74 27.91 -2.82
N GLU A 148 12.74 28.05 -3.70
CA GLU A 148 11.47 27.34 -3.57
C GLU A 148 11.66 25.81 -3.64
N GLY A 149 11.09 25.10 -2.68
CA GLY A 149 11.17 23.65 -2.57
C GLY A 149 12.48 23.14 -1.95
N TRP A 150 13.28 24.01 -1.34
CA TRP A 150 14.50 23.64 -0.62
C TRP A 150 14.39 23.95 0.87
N ILE A 151 15.12 23.19 1.69
CA ILE A 151 15.17 23.37 3.14
C ILE A 151 16.62 23.37 3.63
N ASP A 152 16.94 24.28 4.54
CA ASP A 152 18.22 24.29 5.25
C ASP A 152 18.29 23.10 6.21
N VAL A 153 19.36 22.31 6.10
CA VAL A 153 19.62 21.19 7.01
C VAL A 153 20.90 21.47 7.79
N PRO A 154 20.81 22.08 8.99
CA PRO A 154 21.99 22.51 9.76
C PRO A 154 22.99 21.39 10.02
N ALA A 155 22.52 20.16 10.21
CA ALA A 155 23.35 18.98 10.44
C ALA A 155 24.32 18.67 9.26
N TYR A 156 23.99 19.10 8.04
CA TYR A 156 24.81 18.88 6.85
C TYR A 156 25.44 20.17 6.30
N GLY A 157 25.22 21.31 6.96
CA GLY A 157 25.73 22.62 6.56
C GLY A 157 25.31 23.06 5.14
N ARG A 158 24.19 22.53 4.63
CA ARG A 158 23.73 22.77 3.25
C ARG A 158 22.21 22.70 3.12
N LYS A 159 21.69 23.27 2.03
CA LYS A 159 20.29 23.10 1.62
C LYS A 159 20.09 21.74 0.95
N MET A 160 18.92 21.16 1.16
CA MET A 160 18.48 19.93 0.48
C MET A 160 17.10 20.14 -0.14
N PRO A 161 16.77 19.46 -1.25
CA PRO A 161 15.43 19.54 -1.80
C PRO A 161 14.44 18.95 -0.80
N ARG A 162 13.30 19.62 -0.61
CA ARG A 162 12.19 19.07 0.14
C ARG A 162 11.72 17.80 -0.54
N ARG A 163 11.78 16.69 0.19
CA ARG A 163 11.53 15.34 -0.34
C ARG A 163 10.19 15.23 -1.09
N ILE A 164 9.10 15.73 -0.52
CA ILE A 164 7.77 15.51 -1.11
C ILE A 164 7.55 16.32 -2.39
N PRO A 165 7.82 17.65 -2.46
CA PRO A 165 7.80 18.38 -3.72
C PRO A 165 8.70 17.77 -4.80
N TYR A 166 9.91 17.34 -4.43
CA TYR A 166 10.83 16.67 -5.35
C TYR A 166 10.24 15.38 -5.93
N LEU A 167 9.76 14.45 -5.08
CA LEU A 167 9.13 13.21 -5.53
C LEU A 167 7.85 13.47 -6.35
N SER A 168 7.06 14.47 -5.97
CA SER A 168 5.85 14.86 -6.72
C SER A 168 6.19 15.25 -8.16
N LYS A 169 7.25 16.04 -8.35
CA LYS A 169 7.74 16.42 -9.67
C LYS A 169 8.15 15.19 -10.48
N LEU A 170 8.92 14.27 -9.90
CA LEU A 170 9.35 13.05 -10.58
C LEU A 170 8.18 12.15 -10.97
N ARG A 171 7.18 11.98 -10.10
CA ARG A 171 5.95 11.21 -10.43
C ARG A 171 5.15 11.86 -11.56
N ASN A 172 5.11 13.19 -11.61
CA ASN A 172 4.47 13.89 -12.72
C ASN A 172 5.25 13.71 -14.04
N LEU A 173 6.58 13.65 -13.99
CA LEU A 173 7.42 13.37 -15.16
C LEU A 173 7.20 11.94 -15.68
N SER A 174 7.11 10.94 -14.81
CA SER A 174 6.80 9.56 -15.23
C SER A 174 5.38 9.40 -15.78
N LEU A 175 4.45 10.31 -15.47
CA LEU A 175 3.12 10.37 -16.06
C LEU A 175 3.03 11.21 -17.35
N GLN A 176 4.09 11.91 -17.74
CA GLN A 176 4.07 12.74 -18.94
C GLN A 176 3.75 11.92 -20.21
N PRO A 177 4.38 10.76 -20.49
CA PRO A 177 4.05 10.00 -21.69
C PRO A 177 2.59 9.51 -21.71
N LEU A 178 1.98 9.20 -20.57
CA LEU A 178 0.55 8.86 -20.51
C LEU A 178 -0.32 10.00 -21.06
N ARG A 179 -0.02 11.25 -20.65
CA ARG A 179 -0.78 12.43 -21.09
C ARG A 179 -0.58 12.71 -22.57
N GLU A 180 0.66 12.60 -23.05
CA GLU A 180 1.01 12.76 -24.47
C GLU A 180 0.30 11.71 -25.33
N LEU A 181 0.34 10.44 -24.92
CA LEU A 181 -0.36 9.35 -25.60
C LEU A 181 -1.87 9.55 -25.62
N ALA A 182 -2.47 10.00 -24.51
CA ALA A 182 -3.89 10.28 -24.43
C ALA A 182 -4.31 11.44 -25.35
N MET A 183 -3.50 12.50 -25.46
CA MET A 183 -3.74 13.59 -26.42
C MET A 183 -3.66 13.11 -27.87
N ASN A 184 -2.83 12.10 -28.14
CA ASN A 184 -2.69 11.47 -29.45
C ASN A 184 -3.69 10.31 -29.67
N GLY A 185 -4.71 10.18 -28.81
CA GLY A 185 -5.79 9.19 -28.97
C GLY A 185 -5.48 7.79 -28.42
N THR A 186 -4.31 7.57 -27.81
CA THR A 186 -3.94 6.29 -27.18
C THR A 186 -4.34 6.28 -25.71
N MET A 187 -5.36 5.48 -25.39
CA MET A 187 -5.93 5.39 -24.03
C MET A 187 -5.53 4.10 -23.32
N PHE A 188 -5.41 4.17 -21.99
CA PHE A 188 -5.16 3.04 -21.10
C PHE A 188 -6.33 2.92 -20.11
N ASP A 189 -6.55 1.72 -19.58
CA ASP A 189 -7.57 1.49 -18.55
C ASP A 189 -7.04 1.85 -17.17
N HIS A 190 -5.79 1.48 -16.90
CA HIS A 190 -5.16 1.64 -15.60
C HIS A 190 -3.77 2.24 -15.70
N VAL A 191 -3.43 3.07 -14.73
CA VAL A 191 -2.05 3.35 -14.35
C VAL A 191 -1.67 2.43 -13.20
N LEU A 192 -0.60 1.68 -13.37
CA LEU A 192 0.02 0.84 -12.36
C LEU A 192 1.31 1.52 -11.90
N PHE A 193 1.28 2.08 -10.69
CA PHE A 193 2.46 2.62 -10.05
C PHE A 193 3.23 1.49 -9.37
N LEU A 194 4.41 1.17 -9.89
CA LEU A 194 5.30 0.15 -9.31
C LEU A 194 6.40 0.84 -8.51
N GLY A 195 6.49 0.52 -7.22
CA GLY A 195 7.65 0.83 -6.39
C GLY A 195 8.81 -0.13 -6.65
N ASP A 196 9.87 0.03 -5.88
CA ASP A 196 11.08 -0.80 -5.83
C ASP A 196 10.87 -2.07 -4.99
N VAL A 197 9.80 -2.81 -5.30
CA VAL A 197 9.37 -4.01 -4.58
C VAL A 197 9.31 -5.23 -5.49
N VAL A 198 9.46 -6.38 -4.88
CA VAL A 198 9.28 -7.70 -5.47
C VAL A 198 7.79 -8.03 -5.55
N PHE A 199 7.35 -8.46 -6.74
CA PHE A 199 5.97 -8.88 -7.04
C PHE A 199 5.94 -9.99 -8.10
N THR A 200 4.78 -10.59 -8.30
CA THR A 200 4.51 -11.55 -9.38
C THR A 200 3.33 -11.11 -10.25
N VAL A 201 3.16 -11.73 -11.42
CA VAL A 201 1.99 -11.45 -12.28
C VAL A 201 0.66 -11.68 -11.57
N PRO A 202 0.45 -12.80 -10.83
CA PRO A 202 -0.77 -12.99 -10.03
C PRO A 202 -1.06 -11.86 -9.03
N ASP A 203 -0.04 -11.29 -8.41
CA ASP A 203 -0.20 -10.14 -7.50
C ASP A 203 -0.82 -8.94 -8.23
N ILE A 204 -0.31 -8.62 -9.42
CA ILE A 204 -0.81 -7.50 -10.23
C ILE A 204 -2.21 -7.77 -10.75
N LEU A 205 -2.49 -8.98 -11.25
CA LEU A 205 -3.82 -9.33 -11.73
C LEU A 205 -4.86 -9.27 -10.60
N ALA A 206 -4.52 -9.78 -9.41
CA ALA A 206 -5.38 -9.66 -8.23
C ALA A 206 -5.55 -8.20 -7.79
N LEU A 207 -4.52 -7.36 -7.89
CA LEU A 207 -4.60 -5.94 -7.58
C LEU A 207 -5.56 -5.22 -8.53
N LEU A 208 -5.44 -5.45 -9.84
CA LEU A 208 -6.31 -4.86 -10.86
C LEU A 208 -7.79 -5.32 -10.72
N ASP A 209 -8.01 -6.50 -10.15
CA ASP A 209 -9.35 -7.04 -9.89
C ASP A 209 -9.90 -6.71 -8.50
N THR A 210 -9.17 -5.93 -7.70
CA THR A 210 -9.62 -5.49 -6.37
C THR A 210 -11.03 -4.90 -6.47
N ASN A 211 -11.93 -5.31 -5.57
CA ASN A 211 -13.32 -4.86 -5.58
C ASN A 211 -14.00 -5.01 -6.96
N ASN A 212 -13.75 -6.13 -7.66
CA ASN A 212 -14.24 -6.42 -9.00
C ASN A 212 -13.84 -5.37 -10.06
N GLY A 213 -12.68 -4.74 -9.88
CA GLY A 213 -12.19 -3.66 -10.73
C GLY A 213 -12.88 -2.30 -10.49
N GLN A 214 -13.72 -2.18 -9.46
CA GLN A 214 -14.41 -0.94 -9.13
C GLN A 214 -13.71 -0.21 -7.97
N TYR A 215 -12.80 0.69 -8.30
CA TYR A 215 -12.12 1.53 -7.32
C TYR A 215 -11.63 2.83 -7.94
N ALA A 216 -11.30 3.80 -7.07
CA ALA A 216 -10.49 4.95 -7.44
C ALA A 216 -9.00 4.64 -7.33
N ALA A 217 -8.63 3.84 -6.32
CA ALA A 217 -7.29 3.28 -6.19
C ALA A 217 -7.33 1.95 -5.43
N ALA A 218 -6.46 1.02 -5.82
CA ALA A 218 -6.21 -0.24 -5.15
C ALA A 218 -4.71 -0.37 -4.85
N CYS A 219 -4.35 -0.66 -3.60
CA CYS A 219 -2.95 -0.78 -3.16
C CYS A 219 -2.63 -2.17 -2.62
N SER A 220 -1.38 -2.59 -2.76
CA SER A 220 -0.83 -3.80 -2.13
C SER A 220 -0.55 -3.62 -0.63
N LEU A 221 0.07 -4.61 -0.01
CA LEU A 221 0.73 -4.53 1.30
C LEU A 221 2.23 -4.76 1.13
N ASP A 222 3.08 -3.84 1.57
CA ASP A 222 4.54 -3.95 1.45
C ASP A 222 5.23 -4.33 2.77
N PHE A 223 6.18 -5.26 2.68
CA PHE A 223 6.93 -5.83 3.78
C PHE A 223 8.44 -5.74 3.53
N SER A 224 9.17 -5.23 4.54
CA SER A 224 10.64 -5.28 4.57
C SER A 224 11.16 -6.29 5.59
N LYS A 225 10.55 -6.34 6.78
CA LYS A 225 10.90 -7.29 7.86
C LYS A 225 9.63 -7.96 8.40
N PRO A 226 9.07 -8.96 7.68
CA PRO A 226 7.91 -9.71 8.15
C PRO A 226 8.07 -10.22 9.60
N PRO A 227 7.01 -10.24 10.42
CA PRO A 227 5.61 -9.95 10.08
C PRO A 227 5.24 -8.46 10.14
N TYR A 228 6.21 -7.56 10.29
CA TYR A 228 5.95 -6.13 10.40
C TYR A 228 5.67 -5.51 9.04
N PHE A 229 4.51 -4.87 8.94
CA PHE A 229 4.11 -4.05 7.80
C PHE A 229 4.96 -2.78 7.73
N TYR A 230 5.61 -2.54 6.59
CA TYR A 230 6.68 -1.55 6.47
C TYR A 230 6.19 -0.19 5.99
N ASP A 231 5.69 -0.10 4.75
CA ASP A 231 5.26 1.17 4.15
C ASP A 231 3.94 1.64 4.75
N THR A 232 4.02 2.31 5.88
CA THR A 232 2.86 2.83 6.62
C THR A 232 2.64 4.33 6.39
N PHE A 233 3.52 4.99 5.62
CA PHE A 233 3.59 6.44 5.54
C PHE A 233 2.31 7.04 4.95
N ALA A 234 1.84 6.46 3.85
CA ALA A 234 0.62 6.90 3.16
C ALA A 234 -0.66 6.20 3.65
N LEU A 235 -0.55 5.16 4.48
CA LEU A 235 -1.71 4.35 4.86
C LEU A 235 -2.58 5.05 5.90
N ARG A 236 -3.84 5.27 5.55
CA ARG A 236 -4.86 5.84 6.44
C ARG A 236 -6.12 5.00 6.39
N ASP A 237 -6.62 4.55 7.54
CA ASP A 237 -7.84 3.75 7.61
C ASP A 237 -9.07 4.51 7.10
N SER A 238 -10.23 3.84 7.05
CA SER A 238 -11.47 4.45 6.54
C SER A 238 -11.96 5.69 7.31
N HIS A 239 -11.40 5.99 8.48
CA HIS A 239 -11.65 7.24 9.22
C HIS A 239 -10.47 8.22 9.14
N GLY A 240 -9.45 7.95 8.34
CA GLY A 240 -8.26 8.79 8.19
C GLY A 240 -7.19 8.56 9.25
N HIS A 241 -7.34 7.58 10.15
CA HIS A 241 -6.33 7.32 11.17
C HIS A 241 -5.14 6.53 10.60
N GLU A 242 -3.98 6.72 11.19
CA GLU A 242 -2.85 5.80 10.99
C GLU A 242 -3.18 4.37 11.47
N HIS A 243 -2.34 3.42 11.08
CA HIS A 243 -2.43 2.03 11.53
C HIS A 243 -2.39 1.93 13.07
N ALA A 244 -3.20 1.04 13.63
CA ALA A 244 -3.23 0.70 15.06
C ALA A 244 -2.12 -0.30 15.47
N SER A 245 -1.63 -1.08 14.51
CA SER A 245 -0.57 -2.08 14.72
C SER A 245 0.25 -2.27 13.45
N LEU A 246 1.53 -2.59 13.62
CA LEU A 246 2.42 -3.02 12.53
C LEU A 246 2.23 -4.51 12.19
N THR A 247 1.47 -5.25 12.99
CA THR A 247 1.08 -6.63 12.73
C THR A 247 -0.40 -6.71 12.38
N TRP A 248 -0.79 -7.75 11.66
CA TRP A 248 -2.17 -8.00 11.27
C TRP A 248 -3.12 -7.97 12.51
N PRO A 249 -4.36 -7.44 12.41
CA PRO A 249 -5.05 -6.86 11.25
C PRO A 249 -4.93 -5.34 11.08
N TYR A 250 -3.83 -4.72 11.53
CA TYR A 250 -3.37 -3.33 11.30
C TYR A 250 -4.29 -2.14 11.67
N PHE A 251 -5.60 -2.20 11.46
CA PHE A 251 -6.47 -1.02 11.39
C PHE A 251 -7.27 -0.73 12.66
N ARG A 252 -7.46 0.57 12.93
CA ARG A 252 -8.29 1.07 14.03
C ARG A 252 -9.77 1.15 13.65
N ALA A 253 -10.09 1.70 12.49
CA ALA A 253 -11.47 1.83 12.03
C ALA A 253 -12.11 0.44 11.88
N SER A 254 -13.32 0.28 12.44
CA SER A 254 -14.00 -1.02 12.43
C SER A 254 -14.28 -1.51 11.01
N ARG A 255 -14.64 -0.60 10.08
CA ARG A 255 -14.89 -0.94 8.68
C ARG A 255 -13.64 -1.53 8.01
N SER A 256 -12.49 -0.89 8.17
CA SER A 256 -11.21 -1.37 7.62
C SER A 256 -10.77 -2.68 8.29
N ARG A 257 -10.81 -2.74 9.62
CA ARG A 257 -10.40 -3.95 10.36
C ARG A 257 -11.27 -5.16 10.03
N LYS A 258 -12.60 -5.01 9.97
CA LYS A 258 -13.52 -6.11 9.61
C LYS A 258 -13.22 -6.63 8.21
N ALA A 259 -12.97 -5.75 7.24
CA ALA A 259 -12.61 -6.15 5.88
C ALA A 259 -11.28 -6.93 5.86
N MET A 260 -10.25 -6.45 6.57
CA MET A 260 -8.95 -7.12 6.69
C MET A 260 -9.09 -8.50 7.33
N VAL A 261 -9.87 -8.62 8.40
CA VAL A 261 -10.12 -9.89 9.11
C VAL A 261 -10.77 -10.94 8.21
N HIS A 262 -11.62 -10.52 7.26
CA HIS A 262 -12.30 -11.41 6.32
C HIS A 262 -11.61 -11.52 4.96
N ALA A 263 -10.36 -11.05 4.83
CA ALA A 263 -9.60 -11.03 3.58
C ALA A 263 -10.36 -10.39 2.39
N ARG A 264 -11.13 -9.33 2.64
CA ARG A 264 -11.86 -8.55 1.63
C ARG A 264 -11.12 -7.26 1.29
N PRO A 265 -11.37 -6.63 0.11
CA PRO A 265 -10.86 -5.30 -0.19
C PRO A 265 -11.10 -4.34 0.97
N VAL A 266 -10.02 -3.81 1.53
CA VAL A 266 -10.06 -3.06 2.78
C VAL A 266 -10.24 -1.59 2.50
N PRO A 267 -11.39 -0.98 2.84
CA PRO A 267 -11.62 0.43 2.58
C PRO A 267 -10.70 1.28 3.45
N VAL A 268 -10.02 2.21 2.82
CA VAL A 268 -9.05 3.14 3.41
C VAL A 268 -9.32 4.55 2.86
N SER A 269 -8.79 5.59 3.49
CA SER A 269 -8.82 6.93 2.91
C SER A 269 -7.58 7.26 2.07
N SER A 270 -6.50 6.49 2.24
CA SER A 270 -5.25 6.65 1.49
C SER A 270 -4.36 5.39 1.64
N CYS A 271 -3.61 5.05 0.59
CA CYS A 271 -2.62 3.97 0.57
C CYS A 271 -1.56 4.17 -0.54
N TRP A 272 -0.40 3.52 -0.40
CA TRP A 272 0.61 3.41 -1.46
C TRP A 272 1.24 2.01 -1.48
N ASN A 273 1.92 1.66 -0.39
CA ASN A 273 2.20 0.27 0.04
C ASN A 273 2.88 -0.60 -1.02
N GLY A 274 3.86 -0.03 -1.71
CA GLY A 274 4.64 -0.70 -2.76
C GLY A 274 4.05 -0.58 -4.16
N ILE A 275 2.79 -0.97 -4.37
CA ILE A 275 2.13 -0.96 -5.69
C ILE A 275 0.73 -0.37 -5.59
N VAL A 276 0.39 0.50 -6.53
CA VAL A 276 -0.95 1.11 -6.65
C VAL A 276 -1.49 1.02 -8.06
N ALA A 277 -2.72 0.54 -8.21
CA ALA A 277 -3.49 0.63 -9.44
C ALA A 277 -4.54 1.73 -9.34
N MET A 278 -4.62 2.61 -10.34
CA MET A 278 -5.65 3.65 -10.47
C MET A 278 -6.21 3.67 -11.89
N PRO A 279 -7.48 4.08 -12.12
CA PRO A 279 -7.97 4.30 -13.48
C PRO A 279 -7.13 5.36 -14.19
N ALA A 280 -6.68 5.10 -15.43
CA ALA A 280 -5.78 6.03 -16.12
C ALA A 280 -6.46 7.38 -16.44
N SER A 281 -7.78 7.36 -16.61
CA SER A 281 -8.63 8.55 -16.76
C SER A 281 -8.46 9.57 -15.61
N THR A 282 -7.95 9.13 -14.46
CA THR A 282 -7.64 9.99 -13.31
C THR A 282 -6.55 11.01 -13.63
N PHE A 283 -5.62 10.70 -14.53
CA PHE A 283 -4.43 11.51 -14.80
C PHE A 283 -4.43 12.18 -16.19
N THR A 284 -5.43 11.87 -17.03
CA THR A 284 -5.55 12.36 -18.41
C THR A 284 -6.65 13.41 -18.56
N GLY A 285 -6.58 14.21 -19.62
CA GLY A 285 -7.54 15.27 -19.92
C GLY A 285 -7.24 16.58 -19.19
N ILE A 286 -8.07 17.61 -19.43
CA ILE A 286 -7.85 19.00 -18.97
C ILE A 286 -7.69 19.09 -17.44
N ARG A 287 -8.36 18.20 -16.70
CA ARG A 287 -8.34 18.14 -15.23
C ARG A 287 -7.67 16.89 -14.69
N GLY A 288 -6.76 16.29 -15.46
CA GLY A 288 -5.97 15.15 -15.00
C GLY A 288 -5.19 15.50 -13.73
N LEU A 289 -5.23 14.62 -12.73
CA LEU A 289 -4.56 14.84 -11.46
C LEU A 289 -3.04 14.98 -11.66
N GLN A 290 -2.44 15.74 -10.75
CA GLN A 290 -1.00 15.91 -10.63
C GLN A 290 -0.60 15.62 -9.20
N PHE A 291 0.56 14.97 -9.02
CA PHE A 291 1.16 14.87 -7.69
C PHE A 291 1.63 16.25 -7.24
N ARG A 292 1.50 16.54 -5.96
CA ARG A 292 1.94 17.81 -5.36
C ARG A 292 2.45 17.60 -3.95
N GLY A 293 3.35 18.48 -3.52
CA GLY A 293 3.67 18.70 -2.12
C GLY A 293 2.87 19.86 -1.52
N LEU A 294 3.04 20.09 -0.22
CA LEU A 294 2.55 21.33 0.39
C LEU A 294 3.46 22.52 0.05
N PRO A 295 2.91 23.73 -0.12
CA PRO A 295 3.70 24.94 -0.36
C PRO A 295 4.68 25.23 0.78
N ASP A 296 5.77 25.92 0.47
CA ASP A 296 6.83 26.25 1.42
C ASP A 296 6.34 27.03 2.64
N SER A 297 5.29 27.85 2.48
CA SER A 297 4.68 28.59 3.59
C SER A 297 4.10 27.68 4.69
N LEU A 298 3.53 26.53 4.31
CA LEU A 298 3.04 25.53 5.26
C LEU A 298 4.21 24.71 5.84
N ALA A 299 5.23 24.43 5.02
CA ALA A 299 6.44 23.74 5.48
C ALA A 299 7.21 24.56 6.53
N ALA A 300 7.26 25.88 6.38
CA ALA A 300 7.80 26.81 7.37
C ALA A 300 7.04 26.73 8.72
N SER A 301 5.81 26.25 8.71
CA SER A 301 5.00 25.94 9.90
C SER A 301 5.11 24.47 10.34
N HIS A 302 6.13 23.75 9.86
CA HIS A 302 6.37 22.32 10.10
C HIS A 302 5.23 21.39 9.65
N LEU A 303 4.50 21.78 8.61
CA LEU A 303 3.49 20.94 7.98
C LEU A 303 4.04 20.30 6.71
N GLU A 304 3.96 18.98 6.62
CA GLU A 304 4.30 18.21 5.43
C GLU A 304 3.23 17.14 5.22
N ALA A 305 2.91 16.83 3.96
CA ALA A 305 1.95 15.79 3.63
C ALA A 305 2.46 15.00 2.43
N SER A 306 2.45 13.67 2.53
CA SER A 306 2.85 12.79 1.43
C SER A 306 2.05 13.07 0.17
N GLU A 307 2.73 13.16 -0.97
CA GLU A 307 2.12 13.18 -2.29
C GLU A 307 1.27 11.92 -2.54
N CYS A 308 1.68 10.78 -1.99
CA CYS A 308 0.94 9.53 -2.02
C CYS A 308 -0.35 9.57 -1.18
N CYS A 309 -0.48 10.49 -0.22
CA CYS A 309 -1.75 10.78 0.46
C CYS A 309 -2.58 11.81 -0.31
N LEU A 310 -1.92 12.89 -0.75
CA LEU A 310 -2.58 14.03 -1.38
C LEU A 310 -3.28 13.63 -2.69
N VAL A 311 -2.71 12.72 -3.47
CA VAL A 311 -3.35 12.22 -4.70
C VAL A 311 -4.73 11.62 -4.43
N HIS A 312 -4.95 10.94 -3.30
CA HIS A 312 -6.26 10.40 -2.93
C HIS A 312 -7.23 11.48 -2.46
N ALA A 313 -6.72 12.50 -1.75
CA ALA A 313 -7.52 13.64 -1.31
C ALA A 313 -8.00 14.49 -2.50
N ASP A 314 -7.13 14.63 -3.52
CA ASP A 314 -7.41 15.39 -4.73
C ASP A 314 -8.24 14.60 -5.74
N ASN A 315 -8.26 13.27 -5.65
CA ASN A 315 -9.04 12.41 -6.54
C ASN A 315 -10.55 12.41 -6.18
N PRO A 316 -11.43 12.98 -7.02
CA PRO A 316 -12.88 12.95 -6.77
C PRO A 316 -13.45 11.52 -6.73
N GLY A 317 -12.80 10.59 -7.43
CA GLY A 317 -13.12 9.17 -7.42
C GLY A 317 -13.00 8.53 -6.04
N SER A 318 -12.10 9.01 -5.18
CA SER A 318 -11.87 8.42 -3.85
C SER A 318 -13.14 8.36 -3.01
N ARG A 319 -14.03 9.35 -3.13
CA ARG A 319 -15.30 9.39 -2.39
C ARG A 319 -16.39 8.52 -3.00
N THR A 320 -16.39 8.37 -4.32
CA THR A 320 -17.49 7.71 -5.07
C THR A 320 -17.21 6.24 -5.36
N ARG A 321 -15.97 5.91 -5.72
CA ARG A 321 -15.52 4.53 -6.04
C ARG A 321 -14.70 3.89 -4.92
N GLY A 322 -14.16 4.68 -3.99
CA GLY A 322 -13.41 4.20 -2.84
C GLY A 322 -11.93 3.92 -3.12
N VAL A 323 -11.14 3.91 -2.04
CA VAL A 323 -9.73 3.49 -2.04
C VAL A 323 -9.62 2.21 -1.21
N PHE A 324 -8.91 1.21 -1.74
CA PHE A 324 -8.82 -0.10 -1.11
C PHE A 324 -7.38 -0.58 -0.98
N VAL A 325 -7.08 -1.23 0.14
CA VAL A 325 -5.92 -2.13 0.24
C VAL A 325 -6.40 -3.54 -0.07
N ASN A 326 -5.71 -4.26 -0.95
CA ASN A 326 -5.99 -5.66 -1.23
C ASN A 326 -5.16 -6.56 -0.30
N PRO A 327 -5.79 -7.25 0.67
CA PRO A 327 -5.05 -8.04 1.66
C PRO A 327 -4.38 -9.29 1.07
N ALA A 328 -4.79 -9.71 -0.13
CA ALA A 328 -4.21 -10.86 -0.82
C ALA A 328 -2.97 -10.49 -1.65
N VAL A 329 -2.76 -9.21 -1.94
CA VAL A 329 -1.61 -8.71 -2.73
C VAL A 329 -0.55 -8.22 -1.76
N ARG A 330 0.48 -9.03 -1.57
CA ARG A 330 1.57 -8.72 -0.64
C ARG A 330 2.86 -8.67 -1.44
N VAL A 331 3.64 -7.62 -1.24
CA VAL A 331 4.88 -7.38 -1.95
C VAL A 331 6.01 -7.26 -0.94
N GLY A 332 7.24 -7.49 -1.38
CA GLY A 332 8.40 -7.48 -0.50
C GLY A 332 9.45 -6.50 -0.98
N TYR A 333 10.03 -5.71 -0.09
CA TYR A 333 11.18 -4.87 -0.40
C TYR A 333 12.40 -5.68 -0.88
N THR A 334 12.49 -6.95 -0.47
CA THR A 334 13.48 -7.92 -0.93
C THR A 334 12.81 -9.24 -1.28
N ARG A 335 13.49 -10.08 -2.07
CA ARG A 335 13.04 -11.46 -2.35
C ARG A 335 12.77 -12.24 -1.06
N ALA A 336 13.66 -12.17 -0.08
CA ALA A 336 13.47 -12.82 1.21
C ALA A 336 12.22 -12.32 1.97
N ALA A 337 11.91 -11.02 1.91
CA ALA A 337 10.71 -10.47 2.54
C ALA A 337 9.43 -10.90 1.80
N TYR A 338 9.46 -10.91 0.47
CA TYR A 338 8.38 -11.43 -0.37
C TYR A 338 8.14 -12.91 -0.05
N ASP A 339 9.20 -13.72 -0.07
CA ASP A 339 9.12 -15.14 0.21
C ASP A 339 8.64 -15.36 1.64
N ALA A 340 9.08 -14.62 2.66
CA ALA A 340 8.59 -14.83 4.03
C ALA A 340 7.07 -14.63 4.18
N VAL A 341 6.43 -13.78 3.38
CA VAL A 341 4.96 -13.65 3.37
C VAL A 341 4.27 -14.60 2.39
N HIS A 342 5.01 -15.38 1.59
CA HIS A 342 4.44 -16.38 0.65
C HIS A 342 4.93 -17.83 0.89
N ALA A 343 6.00 -18.06 1.63
CA ALA A 343 6.72 -19.34 1.81
C ALA A 343 6.14 -20.20 2.93
N ALA A 344 5.37 -19.58 3.84
CA ALA A 344 4.38 -20.31 4.62
C ALA A 344 3.37 -21.05 3.70
N ALA A 345 3.32 -20.76 2.39
CA ALA A 345 2.52 -21.51 1.42
C ALA A 345 3.31 -22.53 0.58
N SER A 346 4.64 -22.65 0.69
CA SER A 346 5.42 -23.74 0.05
C SER A 346 5.70 -24.90 1.03
N ALA A 347 6.01 -24.60 2.30
CA ALA A 347 6.06 -25.62 3.36
C ALA A 347 4.65 -26.09 3.82
N ALA A 348 3.62 -25.27 3.58
CA ALA A 348 2.21 -25.66 3.75
C ALA A 348 1.51 -25.97 2.42
N GLU A 349 2.23 -26.10 1.30
CA GLU A 349 1.63 -26.48 0.01
C GLU A 349 1.07 -27.92 0.06
N GLU A 350 1.64 -28.77 0.93
CA GLU A 350 1.08 -30.07 1.29
C GLU A 350 -0.13 -29.99 2.24
N ALA A 351 -0.41 -28.83 2.87
CA ALA A 351 -1.42 -28.66 3.93
C ALA A 351 -2.48 -27.56 3.68
N GLY A 352 -2.39 -26.79 2.58
CA GLY A 352 -3.34 -25.72 2.25
C GLY A 352 -3.34 -24.51 3.20
N GLY A 353 -2.21 -24.22 3.84
CA GLY A 353 -2.09 -23.21 4.90
C GLY A 353 -2.04 -21.74 4.43
N SER A 354 -2.30 -20.80 5.36
CA SER A 354 -2.17 -19.34 5.16
C SER A 354 -0.82 -18.81 5.66
N TRP A 355 -0.39 -17.65 5.15
CA TRP A 355 0.82 -16.98 5.64
C TRP A 355 0.82 -16.56 7.12
N LEU A 356 -0.37 -16.37 7.69
CA LEU A 356 -0.57 -16.21 9.12
C LEU A 356 -0.93 -17.55 9.72
N THR A 357 -0.36 -17.87 10.89
CA THR A 357 -0.83 -19.01 11.68
C THR A 357 -2.17 -18.69 12.32
N LEU A 358 -2.93 -19.73 12.71
CA LEU A 358 -4.16 -19.54 13.49
C LEU A 358 -3.88 -18.78 14.81
N GLY A 359 -2.70 -18.98 15.40
CA GLY A 359 -2.24 -18.23 16.57
C GLY A 359 -2.07 -16.73 16.28
N ASP A 360 -1.43 -16.38 15.16
CA ASP A 360 -1.28 -14.98 14.73
C ASP A 360 -2.64 -14.31 14.51
N VAL A 361 -3.58 -15.03 13.89
CA VAL A 361 -4.96 -14.56 13.69
C VAL A 361 -5.64 -14.34 15.04
N PHE A 362 -5.64 -15.36 15.91
CA PHE A 362 -6.28 -15.27 17.23
C PHE A 362 -5.69 -14.12 18.06
N PHE A 363 -4.38 -14.09 18.29
CA PHE A 363 -3.77 -13.05 19.12
C PHE A 363 -3.81 -11.66 18.46
N GLY A 364 -3.73 -11.58 17.12
CA GLY A 364 -3.79 -10.33 16.37
C GLY A 364 -5.13 -9.61 16.52
N MET A 365 -6.24 -10.36 16.45
CA MET A 365 -7.59 -9.83 16.65
C MET A 365 -7.75 -9.18 18.03
N TRP A 366 -7.24 -9.84 19.08
CA TRP A 366 -7.30 -9.32 20.45
C TRP A 366 -6.39 -8.11 20.67
N ARG A 367 -5.13 -8.18 20.23
CA ARG A 367 -4.14 -7.08 20.39
C ARG A 367 -4.62 -5.79 19.73
N THR A 368 -5.15 -5.91 18.52
CA THR A 368 -5.63 -4.74 17.77
C THR A 368 -6.97 -4.23 18.31
N GLY A 369 -7.86 -5.12 18.77
CA GLY A 369 -9.10 -4.74 19.46
C GLY A 369 -8.84 -3.90 20.71
N LEU A 370 -7.89 -4.32 21.55
CA LEU A 370 -7.49 -3.58 22.75
C LEU A 370 -6.88 -2.20 22.41
N ARG A 371 -6.01 -2.13 21.40
CA ARG A 371 -5.39 -0.86 20.96
C ARG A 371 -6.39 0.09 20.31
N ALA A 372 -7.37 -0.43 19.56
CA ALA A 372 -8.37 0.38 18.89
C ALA A 372 -9.33 1.09 19.87
N GLY A 373 -9.58 0.49 21.05
CA GLY A 373 -10.42 1.03 22.11
C GLY A 373 -9.74 2.07 23.01
N LEU A 374 -8.41 2.21 22.95
CA LEU A 374 -7.69 3.18 23.75
C LEU A 374 -7.66 4.56 23.06
N PRO A 375 -8.03 5.66 23.74
CA PRO A 375 -7.80 7.00 23.22
C PRO A 375 -6.30 7.28 23.14
N ARG A 376 -5.78 7.67 21.97
CA ARG A 376 -4.42 8.24 21.90
C ARG A 376 -4.41 9.54 22.70
N ARG A 377 -3.52 9.63 23.70
CA ARG A 377 -3.05 10.94 24.15
C ARG A 377 -2.47 11.62 22.91
N GLY A 378 -3.06 12.75 22.51
CA GLY A 378 -2.53 13.59 21.45
C GLY A 378 -1.04 13.85 21.69
N TRP A 379 -0.28 13.94 20.61
CA TRP A 379 1.15 14.21 20.62
C TRP A 379 1.53 15.23 21.72
N ARG A 380 2.09 14.76 22.83
CA ARG A 380 2.97 15.61 23.62
C ARG A 380 4.28 15.62 22.87
N LYS A 381 4.59 16.75 22.23
CA LYS A 381 5.92 17.09 21.72
C LYS A 381 6.97 16.57 22.71
N ARG A 382 7.73 15.55 22.34
CA ARG A 382 9.09 15.42 22.90
C ARG A 382 9.87 16.51 22.19
N ARG A 383 10.36 17.46 23.00
CA ARG A 383 11.18 18.59 22.58
C ARG A 383 12.45 18.10 21.89
#